data_AF-A0A239NBS3-F1
#
_entry.id   AF-A0A239NBS3-F1
#
_cell.length_a   1.000
_cell.length_b   1.000
_cell.length_c   1.000
_cell.angle_alpha   90.00
_cell.angle_beta   90.00
_cell.angle_gamma   90.00
#
_symmetry.space_group_name_H-M   'P 1'
#
loop_
_entity.id
_entity.type
_entity.pdbx_description
1 polymer ?
#
loop_
_entity_poly.entity_id
_entity_poly.type
_entity_poly.pdbx_seq_one_letter_code
_entity_poly.pdbx_strand_id
1 'polypeptide(L)'
;MRTKRFIGALIGAVTLATGLLTGATPAAAKPVGPSLSAAAQAEIASGNAVYIDAATLAATGCGSACDGKNPYSFKVYYSGSSYRYCYDDRRTVEYQNPAAGFPKLELLASAACRTAWTRLTPAGATVPRIESYTTSGALRTSYHGFVQSNWTQMVNGAGYGQKACMSQGSTAACTFKYFM
;
A
#
# COMPACT_ATOMS: atom_id res chain seq x y z
N MET A 1 -62.81 -3.32 33.67
CA MET A 1 -63.88 -4.03 32.93
C MET A 1 -63.33 -5.36 32.42
N ARG A 2 -64.05 -6.45 32.72
CA ARG A 2 -64.14 -7.79 32.06
C ARG A 2 -62.84 -8.41 31.51
N THR A 3 -62.22 -9.39 32.17
CA THR A 3 -62.56 -10.85 32.24
C THR A 3 -62.69 -11.55 30.87
N LYS A 4 -61.80 -12.50 30.57
CA LYS A 4 -62.12 -13.94 30.36
C LYS A 4 -60.89 -14.80 30.05
N ARG A 5 -60.84 -15.93 30.76
CA ARG A 5 -59.93 -17.09 30.68
C ARG A 5 -60.28 -17.96 29.46
N PHE A 6 -59.35 -18.77 28.96
CA PHE A 6 -59.63 -20.15 28.53
C PHE A 6 -58.44 -21.08 28.79
N ILE A 7 -58.81 -22.32 29.13
CA ILE A 7 -58.04 -23.48 29.61
C ILE A 7 -58.03 -24.53 28.48
N GLY A 8 -57.00 -25.39 28.44
CA GLY A 8 -57.03 -26.72 27.78
C GLY A 8 -55.76 -26.98 26.95
N ALA A 9 -54.72 -27.64 27.47
CA ALA A 9 -54.57 -29.09 27.69
C ALA A 9 -54.56 -29.91 26.39
N LEU A 10 -53.42 -30.50 26.02
CA LEU A 10 -53.27 -31.94 25.80
C LEU A 10 -51.83 -32.38 25.51
N ILE A 11 -51.54 -33.53 26.09
CA ILE A 11 -50.32 -34.32 26.11
C ILE A 11 -50.11 -34.99 24.76
N GLY A 12 -48.86 -35.10 24.30
CA GLY A 12 -48.49 -35.87 23.13
C GLY A 12 -46.99 -36.12 23.08
N ALA A 13 -46.50 -37.07 23.89
CA ALA A 13 -45.17 -37.61 23.78
C ALA A 13 -45.09 -38.52 22.54
N VAL A 14 -44.20 -38.20 21.61
CA VAL A 14 -43.74 -39.11 20.57
C VAL A 14 -42.23 -39.12 20.59
N THR A 15 -41.67 -40.16 21.19
CA THR A 15 -40.27 -40.56 21.08
C THR A 15 -40.04 -41.22 19.72
N LEU A 16 -39.26 -40.58 18.85
CA LEU A 16 -38.56 -41.28 17.76
C LEU A 16 -37.06 -41.00 17.88
N ALA A 17 -36.33 -42.05 18.22
CA ALA A 17 -34.88 -42.11 18.10
C ALA A 17 -34.49 -41.99 16.63
N THR A 18 -33.60 -41.06 16.31
CA THR A 18 -32.90 -41.03 15.02
C THR A 18 -31.45 -40.69 15.29
N GLY A 19 -30.55 -41.56 14.82
CA GLY A 19 -29.17 -41.66 15.25
C GLY A 19 -28.35 -40.39 15.10
N LEU A 20 -27.40 -40.21 16.03
CA LEU A 20 -26.25 -39.34 15.85
C LEU A 20 -25.39 -39.92 14.72
N LEU A 21 -25.69 -39.53 13.49
CA LEU A 21 -24.68 -39.44 12.46
C LEU A 21 -23.76 -38.29 12.86
N THR A 22 -22.63 -38.60 13.48
CA THR A 22 -21.48 -37.71 13.52
C THR A 22 -20.97 -37.56 12.09
N GLY A 23 -21.68 -36.75 11.30
CA GLY A 23 -21.18 -36.26 10.03
C GLY A 23 -19.94 -35.45 10.34
N ALA A 24 -18.77 -36.03 10.09
CA ALA A 24 -17.56 -35.26 9.89
C ALA A 24 -17.88 -34.28 8.76
N THR A 25 -18.20 -33.04 9.11
CA THR A 25 -18.24 -31.95 8.14
C THR A 25 -16.89 -31.98 7.45
N PRO A 26 -16.81 -32.13 6.11
CA PRO A 26 -15.54 -32.01 5.42
C PRO A 26 -14.94 -30.69 5.86
N ALA A 27 -13.76 -30.75 6.50
CA ALA A 27 -13.03 -29.57 6.88
C ALA A 27 -12.91 -28.74 5.61
N ALA A 28 -13.57 -27.58 5.60
CA ALA A 28 -13.52 -26.66 4.49
C ALA A 28 -12.04 -26.44 4.20
N ALA A 29 -11.58 -26.85 3.01
CA ALA A 29 -10.22 -26.64 2.59
C ALA A 29 -9.95 -25.15 2.78
N LYS A 30 -9.00 -24.85 3.68
CA LYS A 30 -8.55 -23.48 3.92
C LYS A 30 -8.24 -22.90 2.53
N PRO A 31 -8.75 -21.72 2.16
CA PRO A 31 -8.47 -21.15 0.86
C PRO A 31 -6.97 -21.24 0.65
N VAL A 32 -6.55 -21.97 -0.39
CA VAL A 32 -5.15 -22.02 -0.78
C VAL A 32 -4.87 -20.64 -1.34
N GLY A 33 -4.61 -19.71 -0.44
CA GLY A 33 -3.95 -18.48 -0.78
C GLY A 33 -2.66 -18.83 -1.52
N PRO A 34 -2.20 -17.96 -2.42
CA PRO A 34 -0.95 -18.15 -3.14
C PRO A 34 0.12 -18.58 -2.14
N SER A 35 0.78 -19.72 -2.40
CA SER A 35 1.71 -20.33 -1.46
C SER A 35 2.99 -19.49 -1.38
N LEU A 36 2.94 -18.41 -0.60
CA LEU A 36 4.10 -17.58 -0.31
C LEU A 36 5.15 -18.40 0.43
N SER A 37 6.43 -18.18 0.11
CA SER A 37 7.51 -18.82 0.85
C SER A 37 7.48 -18.38 2.32
N ALA A 38 8.00 -19.22 3.22
CA ALA A 38 8.08 -18.87 4.64
C ALA A 38 8.86 -17.56 4.88
N ALA A 39 9.90 -17.31 4.08
CA ALA A 39 10.64 -16.05 4.10
C ALA A 39 9.75 -14.85 3.70
N ALA A 40 8.98 -14.97 2.61
CA ALA A 40 8.06 -13.91 2.19
C ALA A 40 7.01 -13.62 3.26
N GLN A 41 6.45 -14.67 3.89
CA GLN A 41 5.50 -14.52 4.98
C GLN A 41 6.10 -13.78 6.19
N ALA A 42 7.35 -14.10 6.56
CA ALA A 42 8.04 -13.41 7.66
C ALA A 42 8.32 -11.94 7.36
N GLU A 43 8.73 -11.62 6.12
CA GLU A 43 8.95 -10.22 5.71
C GLU A 43 7.66 -9.40 5.67
N ILE A 44 6.54 -10.01 5.24
CA ILE A 44 5.22 -9.38 5.27
C ILE A 44 4.78 -9.16 6.73
N ALA A 45 4.92 -10.17 7.58
CA ALA A 45 4.55 -10.07 9.00
C ALA A 45 5.36 -9.00 9.75
N SER A 46 6.61 -8.77 9.37
CA SER A 46 7.44 -7.69 9.93
C SER A 46 7.16 -6.31 9.34
N GLY A 47 6.24 -6.19 8.38
CA GLY A 47 5.86 -4.91 7.75
C GLY A 47 6.88 -4.36 6.75
N ASN A 48 7.87 -5.17 6.37
CA ASN A 48 8.92 -4.85 5.40
C ASN A 48 8.56 -5.23 3.96
N ALA A 49 7.44 -5.91 3.78
CA ALA A 49 6.92 -6.31 2.48
C ALA A 49 5.39 -6.29 2.46
N VAL A 50 4.83 -6.36 1.26
CA VAL A 50 3.41 -6.62 1.03
C VAL A 50 3.24 -7.72 -0.01
N TYR A 51 2.16 -8.48 0.10
CA TYR A 51 1.70 -9.35 -0.98
C TYR A 51 0.56 -8.69 -1.76
N ILE A 52 0.69 -8.65 -3.08
CA ILE A 52 -0.32 -8.19 -4.02
C ILE A 52 -0.25 -9.12 -5.22
N ASP A 53 -1.33 -9.84 -5.52
CA ASP A 53 -1.32 -10.77 -6.64
C ASP A 53 -0.96 -10.06 -7.96
N ALA A 54 -0.36 -10.81 -8.88
CA ALA A 54 0.20 -10.23 -10.10
C ALA A 54 -0.83 -9.45 -10.94
N ALA A 55 -2.10 -9.88 -10.97
CA ALA A 55 -3.14 -9.20 -11.73
C ALA A 55 -3.52 -7.87 -11.07
N THR A 56 -3.71 -7.86 -9.76
CA THR A 56 -3.95 -6.63 -8.99
C THR A 56 -2.78 -5.67 -9.08
N LEU A 57 -1.54 -6.16 -8.95
CA LEU A 57 -0.34 -5.32 -9.06
C LEU A 57 -0.25 -4.66 -10.44
N ALA A 58 -0.53 -5.40 -11.52
CA ALA A 58 -0.54 -4.84 -12.87
C ALA A 58 -1.67 -3.81 -13.07
N ALA A 59 -2.84 -4.04 -12.48
CA ALA A 59 -3.99 -3.15 -12.61
C ALA A 59 -3.81 -1.86 -11.80
N THR A 60 -3.49 -1.97 -10.51
CA THR A 60 -3.59 -0.86 -9.54
C THR A 60 -2.26 -0.46 -8.92
N GLY A 61 -1.16 -1.14 -9.24
CA GLY A 61 0.10 -0.96 -8.51
C GLY A 61 -0.04 -1.44 -7.06
N CYS A 62 0.85 -0.97 -6.18
CA CYS A 62 0.83 -1.36 -4.77
C CYS A 62 -0.06 -0.51 -3.86
N GLY A 63 -0.68 0.55 -4.41
CA GLY A 63 -1.63 1.38 -3.67
C GLY A 63 -1.04 1.97 -2.38
N SER A 64 -1.90 2.12 -1.37
CA SER A 64 -1.51 2.66 -0.07
C SER A 64 -0.55 1.78 0.73
N ALA A 65 -0.36 0.51 0.36
CA ALA A 65 0.59 -0.37 1.05
C ALA A 65 2.05 0.08 0.85
N CYS A 66 2.32 0.83 -0.21
CA CYS A 66 3.64 1.41 -0.50
C CYS A 66 3.82 2.82 0.06
N ASP A 67 2.77 3.49 0.54
CA ASP A 67 2.91 4.82 1.15
C ASP A 67 3.86 4.74 2.36
N GLY A 68 4.82 5.66 2.42
CA GLY A 68 5.79 5.74 3.53
C GLY A 68 6.84 4.64 3.52
N LYS A 69 6.91 3.82 2.47
CA LYS A 69 7.91 2.75 2.37
C LYS A 69 9.14 3.20 1.59
N ASN A 70 10.29 2.60 1.90
CA ASN A 70 11.52 2.88 1.18
C ASN A 70 11.46 2.21 -0.21
N PRO A 71 11.59 2.98 -1.32
CA PRO A 71 11.50 2.42 -2.68
C PRO A 71 12.54 1.33 -2.97
N TYR A 72 13.71 1.39 -2.30
CA TYR A 72 14.85 0.52 -2.56
C TYR A 72 14.82 -0.80 -1.78
N SER A 73 14.14 -0.83 -0.62
CA SER A 73 14.18 -2.00 0.28
C SER A 73 12.83 -2.63 0.57
N PHE A 74 11.71 -1.94 0.27
CA PHE A 74 10.38 -2.51 0.49
C PHE A 74 10.01 -3.46 -0.65
N LYS A 75 9.72 -4.72 -0.30
CA LYS A 75 9.40 -5.76 -1.29
C LYS A 75 7.91 -5.82 -1.58
N VAL A 76 7.56 -5.87 -2.86
CA VAL A 76 6.21 -6.21 -3.33
C VAL A 76 6.23 -7.62 -3.88
N TYR A 77 5.75 -8.59 -3.10
CA TYR A 77 5.59 -9.98 -3.53
C TYR A 77 4.35 -10.11 -4.41
N TYR A 78 4.46 -10.86 -5.51
CA TYR A 78 3.35 -11.07 -6.45
C TYR A 78 3.10 -12.52 -6.83
N SER A 79 4.02 -13.44 -6.53
CA SER A 79 3.80 -14.88 -6.69
C SER A 79 4.84 -15.67 -5.89
N GLY A 80 4.44 -16.55 -4.97
CA GLY A 80 5.37 -17.44 -4.26
C GLY A 80 6.53 -16.71 -3.57
N SER A 81 7.73 -16.82 -4.14
CA SER A 81 8.95 -16.10 -3.71
C SER A 81 9.34 -14.92 -4.60
N SER A 82 8.61 -14.69 -5.70
CA SER A 82 8.83 -13.60 -6.64
C SER A 82 8.37 -12.27 -6.04
N TYR A 83 9.29 -11.32 -6.01
CA TYR A 83 9.07 -9.95 -5.58
C TYR A 83 9.73 -8.95 -6.52
N ARG A 84 9.43 -7.68 -6.32
CA ARG A 84 10.13 -6.56 -6.96
C ARG A 84 10.31 -5.40 -5.99
N TYR A 85 11.29 -4.55 -6.25
CA TYR A 85 11.38 -3.23 -5.66
C TYR A 85 10.82 -2.20 -6.64
N CYS A 86 10.10 -1.21 -6.12
CA CYS A 86 9.60 -0.12 -6.98
C CYS A 86 10.74 0.71 -7.55
N TYR A 87 11.90 0.71 -6.88
CA TYR A 87 13.11 1.35 -7.39
C TYR A 87 13.62 0.75 -8.71
N ASP A 88 13.37 -0.53 -8.99
CA ASP A 88 13.99 -1.26 -10.11
C ASP A 88 13.56 -0.71 -11.49
N ASP A 89 12.32 -0.24 -11.62
CA ASP A 89 11.78 0.32 -12.87
C ASP A 89 11.61 1.85 -12.83
N ARG A 90 12.27 2.53 -11.88
CA ARG A 90 12.10 3.97 -11.69
C ARG A 90 12.51 4.77 -12.93
N ARG A 91 11.81 5.88 -13.17
CA ARG A 91 12.18 6.90 -14.16
C ARG A 91 12.03 8.29 -13.55
N THR A 92 12.88 9.22 -13.95
CA THR A 92 12.66 10.65 -13.67
C THR A 92 11.53 11.14 -14.58
N VAL A 93 10.40 11.51 -13.98
CA VAL A 93 9.21 11.99 -14.70
C VAL A 93 9.12 13.51 -14.69
N GLU A 94 9.68 14.15 -13.67
CA GLU A 94 9.82 15.61 -13.57
C GLU A 94 11.14 15.95 -12.89
N TYR A 95 11.70 17.12 -13.20
CA TYR A 95 12.86 17.63 -12.49
C TYR A 95 12.91 19.15 -12.47
N GLN A 96 13.67 19.68 -11.52
CA GLN A 96 14.09 21.07 -11.49
C GLN A 96 15.58 21.16 -11.19
N ASN A 97 16.23 22.14 -11.81
CA ASN A 97 17.58 22.57 -11.47
C ASN A 97 17.45 23.95 -10.83
N PRO A 98 17.32 24.01 -9.49
CA PRO A 98 17.34 25.27 -8.78
C PRO A 98 18.70 25.96 -9.00
N ALA A 99 18.79 27.24 -8.66
CA ALA A 99 19.97 28.07 -8.90
C ALA A 99 21.29 27.44 -8.40
N ALA A 100 22.42 27.97 -8.84
CA ALA A 100 23.75 27.47 -8.47
C ALA A 100 23.89 27.29 -6.94
N GLY A 101 24.42 26.14 -6.52
CA GLY A 101 24.57 25.76 -5.11
C GLY A 101 23.45 24.88 -4.55
N PHE A 102 22.37 24.66 -5.30
CA PHE A 102 21.29 23.75 -4.91
C PHE A 102 21.37 22.40 -5.64
N PRO A 103 20.89 21.32 -5.00
CA PRO A 103 20.83 20.03 -5.67
C PRO A 103 19.76 20.02 -6.75
N LYS A 104 19.99 19.21 -7.79
CA LYS A 104 18.94 18.85 -8.75
C LYS A 104 17.82 18.13 -8.01
N LEU A 105 16.60 18.64 -8.17
CA LEU A 105 15.37 18.07 -7.64
C LEU A 105 14.75 17.16 -8.69
N GLU A 106 14.54 15.88 -8.38
CA GLU A 106 13.99 14.90 -9.30
C GLU A 106 12.75 14.25 -8.68
N LEU A 107 11.65 14.21 -9.44
CA LEU A 107 10.51 13.33 -9.16
C LEU A 107 10.73 12.01 -9.90
N LEU A 108 10.94 10.95 -9.13
CA LEU A 108 11.06 9.60 -9.64
C LEU A 108 9.71 8.89 -9.54
N ALA A 109 9.37 8.07 -10.54
CA ALA A 109 8.18 7.23 -10.51
C ALA A 109 8.47 5.81 -10.97
N SER A 110 7.81 4.83 -10.36
CA SER A 110 7.74 3.43 -10.78
C SER A 110 6.41 3.18 -11.47
N ALA A 111 6.44 2.80 -12.74
CA ALA A 111 5.22 2.52 -13.49
C ALA A 111 4.54 1.24 -12.98
N ALA A 112 5.32 0.20 -12.68
CA ALA A 112 4.76 -1.08 -12.27
C ALA A 112 4.32 -1.12 -10.79
N CYS A 113 4.90 -0.30 -9.91
CA CYS A 113 4.32 -0.10 -8.56
C CYS A 113 3.27 1.00 -8.51
N ARG A 114 3.20 1.86 -9.54
CA ARG A 114 2.46 3.13 -9.53
C ARG A 114 2.78 3.95 -8.28
N THR A 115 4.05 4.22 -8.03
CA THR A 115 4.53 5.01 -6.88
C THR A 115 5.48 6.10 -7.33
N ALA A 116 5.63 7.15 -6.52
CA ALA A 116 6.62 8.20 -6.75
C ALA A 116 7.40 8.55 -5.49
N TRP A 117 8.59 9.13 -5.66
CA TRP A 117 9.41 9.65 -4.57
C TRP A 117 10.34 10.75 -5.10
N THR A 118 10.83 11.58 -4.18
CA THR A 118 11.77 12.65 -4.51
C THR A 118 13.20 12.12 -4.43
N ARG A 119 14.07 12.58 -5.31
CA ARG A 119 15.53 12.42 -5.20
C ARG A 119 16.22 13.77 -5.33
N LEU A 120 17.27 13.97 -4.54
CA LEU A 120 18.20 15.10 -4.67
C LEU A 120 19.55 14.62 -5.19
N THR A 121 20.08 15.31 -6.20
CA THR A 121 21.40 15.00 -6.77
C THR A 121 22.24 16.29 -6.90
N PRO A 122 23.36 16.43 -6.16
CA PRO A 122 23.83 15.55 -5.09
C PRO A 122 22.91 15.59 -3.86
N ALA A 123 23.05 14.62 -2.96
CA ALA A 123 22.50 14.76 -1.61
C ALA A 123 23.29 15.83 -0.84
N GLY A 124 22.65 16.50 0.11
CA GLY A 124 23.29 17.56 0.89
C GLY A 124 22.41 18.02 2.04
N ALA A 125 22.65 19.25 2.53
CA ALA A 125 21.89 19.84 3.64
C ALA A 125 20.44 20.22 3.28
N THR A 126 20.03 20.02 2.03
CA THR A 126 18.68 20.28 1.56
C THR A 126 17.74 19.16 1.96
N VAL A 127 16.59 19.49 2.54
CA VAL A 127 15.59 18.51 2.98
C VAL A 127 14.64 18.22 1.82
N PRO A 128 14.60 16.99 1.29
CA PRO A 128 13.62 16.63 0.26
C PRO A 128 12.25 16.38 0.87
N ARG A 129 11.23 16.50 0.04
CA ARG A 129 9.85 16.20 0.37
C ARG A 129 9.10 15.70 -0.84
N ILE A 130 8.32 14.65 -0.68
CA ILE A 130 7.36 14.19 -1.68
C ILE A 130 5.95 14.51 -1.19
N GLU A 131 5.12 15.07 -2.06
CA GLU A 131 3.72 15.37 -1.78
C GLU A 131 2.82 14.59 -2.74
N SER A 132 1.72 14.04 -2.24
CA SER A 132 0.68 13.37 -3.02
C SER A 132 -0.65 14.11 -2.87
N TYR A 133 -1.38 14.27 -3.97
CA TYR A 133 -2.61 15.06 -4.06
C TYR A 133 -3.74 14.23 -4.67
N THR A 134 -4.95 14.42 -4.15
CA THR A 134 -6.17 13.94 -4.81
C THR A 134 -6.38 14.64 -6.15
N THR A 135 -7.24 14.09 -7.02
CA THR A 135 -7.62 14.71 -8.30
C THR A 135 -8.28 16.07 -8.13
N SER A 136 -8.99 16.30 -7.01
CA SER A 136 -9.55 17.61 -6.62
C SER A 136 -8.48 18.65 -6.25
N GLY A 137 -7.22 18.24 -6.14
CA GLY A 137 -6.09 19.10 -5.78
C GLY A 137 -5.78 19.16 -4.27
N ALA A 138 -6.58 18.53 -3.41
CA ALA A 138 -6.31 18.45 -1.97
C ALA A 138 -5.08 17.57 -1.67
N LEU A 139 -4.22 18.00 -0.74
CA LEU A 139 -3.08 17.22 -0.27
C LEU A 139 -3.58 15.96 0.45
N ARG A 140 -3.09 14.80 0.02
CA ARG A 140 -3.42 13.48 0.59
C ARG A 140 -2.40 13.05 1.64
N THR A 141 -1.11 13.13 1.31
CA THR A 141 -0.02 12.77 2.22
C THR A 141 1.27 13.47 1.78
N SER A 142 2.24 13.53 2.69
CA SER A 142 3.57 14.09 2.47
C SER A 142 4.61 13.34 3.30
N TYR A 143 5.77 13.04 2.71
CA TYR A 143 6.92 12.47 3.41
C TYR A 143 8.14 13.36 3.22
N HIS A 144 8.90 13.53 4.30
CA HIS A 144 10.00 14.49 4.38
C HIS A 144 11.29 13.78 4.77
N GLY A 145 12.41 14.35 4.35
CA GLY A 145 13.74 13.85 4.70
C GLY A 145 14.19 12.68 3.84
N PHE A 146 15.44 12.29 4.06
CA PHE A 146 16.06 11.22 3.31
C PHE A 146 15.77 9.86 3.95
N VAL A 147 15.38 8.90 3.12
CA VAL A 147 15.64 7.49 3.33
C VAL A 147 16.80 7.10 2.43
N GLN A 148 17.80 6.40 2.98
CA GLN A 148 19.01 5.98 2.26
C GLN A 148 19.64 7.11 1.41
N SER A 149 20.19 8.10 2.11
CA SER A 149 21.11 9.14 1.62
C SER A 149 20.55 10.20 0.64
N ASN A 150 19.66 9.88 -0.30
CA ASN A 150 19.35 10.81 -1.39
C ASN A 150 17.89 10.82 -1.90
N TRP A 151 16.98 10.02 -1.36
CA TRP A 151 15.56 10.04 -1.75
C TRP A 151 14.59 10.02 -0.58
N THR A 152 13.32 10.34 -0.82
CA THR A 152 12.25 10.24 0.19
C THR A 152 11.66 8.84 0.24
N GLN A 153 10.79 8.60 1.21
CA GLN A 153 9.81 7.50 1.14
C GLN A 153 8.91 7.65 -0.10
N MET A 154 8.26 6.56 -0.50
CA MET A 154 7.31 6.52 -1.61
C MET A 154 5.95 7.10 -1.21
N VAL A 155 5.26 7.66 -2.21
CA VAL A 155 3.80 7.88 -2.20
C VAL A 155 3.13 7.03 -3.26
N ASN A 156 1.89 6.60 -2.99
CA ASN A 156 1.01 6.02 -3.99
C ASN A 156 0.73 7.03 -5.11
N GLY A 157 0.95 6.54 -6.32
CA GLY A 157 0.80 7.26 -7.57
C GLY A 157 -0.53 7.04 -8.28
N ALA A 158 -1.17 5.88 -8.07
CA ALA A 158 -2.32 5.44 -8.84
C ALA A 158 -3.53 6.39 -8.70
N GLY A 159 -3.79 7.21 -9.71
CA GLY A 159 -4.91 8.16 -9.70
C GLY A 159 -4.69 9.40 -8.83
N TYR A 160 -3.45 9.67 -8.43
CA TYR A 160 -3.06 10.83 -7.62
C TYR A 160 -2.11 11.73 -8.40
N GLY A 161 -1.98 12.98 -7.96
CA GLY A 161 -0.91 13.88 -8.39
C GLY A 161 0.28 13.79 -7.44
N GLN A 162 1.51 13.82 -7.94
CA GLN A 162 2.74 13.81 -7.14
C GLN A 162 3.60 15.02 -7.45
N LYS A 163 4.27 15.54 -6.44
CA LYS A 163 5.15 16.68 -6.57
C LYS A 163 6.39 16.48 -5.72
N ALA A 164 7.55 16.56 -6.35
CA ALA A 164 8.81 16.60 -5.63
C ALA A 164 9.06 18.03 -5.15
N CYS A 165 9.52 18.16 -3.92
CA CYS A 165 9.83 19.43 -3.27
C CYS A 165 11.13 19.32 -2.49
N MET A 166 11.72 20.46 -2.20
CA MET A 166 12.88 20.55 -1.33
C MET A 166 12.92 21.90 -0.62
N SER A 167 13.63 21.95 0.50
CA SER A 167 13.84 23.19 1.25
C SER A 167 15.22 23.26 1.88
N GLN A 168 15.81 24.46 1.91
CA GLN A 168 17.01 24.80 2.65
C GLN A 168 16.91 26.25 3.12
N GLY A 169 16.84 26.47 4.43
CA GLY A 169 16.58 27.81 4.98
C GLY A 169 15.23 28.36 4.49
N SER A 170 15.23 29.61 4.00
CA SER A 170 14.06 30.26 3.40
C SER A 170 13.80 29.86 1.94
N THR A 171 14.71 29.10 1.32
CA THR A 171 14.57 28.70 -0.09
C THR A 171 13.81 27.38 -0.19
N ALA A 172 12.80 27.36 -1.06
CA ALA A 172 12.08 26.15 -1.42
C ALA A 172 11.91 26.07 -2.94
N ALA A 173 11.96 24.85 -3.47
CA ALA A 173 11.66 24.55 -4.87
C ALA A 173 10.79 23.31 -4.94
N CYS A 174 9.91 23.26 -5.93
CA CYS A 174 9.05 22.12 -6.19
C CYS A 174 8.85 21.95 -7.68
N THR A 175 8.85 20.71 -8.17
CA THR A 175 8.48 20.38 -9.56
C THR A 175 7.02 20.74 -9.84
N PHE A 176 6.62 20.65 -11.11
CA PHE A 176 5.19 20.56 -11.43
C PHE A 176 4.59 19.28 -10.85
N LYS A 177 3.26 19.27 -10.71
CA LYS A 177 2.52 18.06 -10.33
C LYS A 177 2.48 17.11 -11.53
N TYR A 178 2.91 15.88 -11.32
CA TYR A 178 2.79 14.78 -12.28
C TYR A 178 1.61 13.89 -11.88
N PHE A 179 0.89 13.31 -12.84
CA PHE A 179 -0.21 12.37 -12.58
C PHE A 179 0.09 11.05 -13.31
N MET A 180 -0.11 9.92 -12.61
CA MET A 180 0.05 8.55 -13.12
C MET A 180 -1.27 7.89 -13.48
#